data_AF-A0A933BLI4-F1
#
_entry.id   AF-A0A933BLI4-F1
#
_cell.length_a   1.000
_cell.length_b   1.000
_cell.length_c   1.000
_cell.angle_alpha   90.00
_cell.angle_beta   90.00
_cell.angle_gamma   90.00
#
_symmetry.space_group_name_H-M   'P 1'
#
loop_
_entity.id
_entity.type
_entity.pdbx_description
1 polymer ?
#
loop_
_entity_poly.entity_id
_entity_poly.type
_entity_poly.pdbx_seq_one_letter_code
_entity_poly.pdbx_strand_id
1 'polypeptide(L)'
;MDATTRPFGPRLRLLPIVVAVLAALSLVSSNPTVSAQTVIATVPVGSNPQDVAVNPITNRIYVANSGSNNVSVIDGATNTVVATVAVGTNPIRVAVNPTTNQIYVNNWGGGSCNGADTLQSTTSVINGADNTVMATIPIGCHPWGLAVNPVTNLIYVANFIDVKVIDGVTNTIVTAFSGGSNENSAAVNPATNRIYIGNNHAIACPLHVFDGAGNTFVATVTLDAMPLRIAVNPTTNRIYVTKQYCFIGGVQTFSNSLSVIDGATNTIVTNIPIGTGLQGVAANPTYNHVFVAHPGGARVAMVDGNTNTLLTSFPVSGPRAIAANPTTNHIYVAKGNNTVIVILDAPYVDGDGDGVGDAWDNCPTTPNADQTDTDGDGAGDACDPDDDNDGVGDANDNCPTTPNADQADTDGDGAGDACDPDDDNDGVPDGADACPGTTAGDVVDAAGCSIEQYAPCGAVWTNHGAYISEVTMVAIRFENAGLITKEQKNAIILQAALSNCGK
;
A
#
# COMPACT_ATOMS: atom_id res chain seq x y z
N MET A 1 72.60 -16.38 -44.48
CA MET A 1 73.36 -16.27 -43.23
C MET A 1 72.45 -15.57 -42.25
N ASP A 2 72.10 -16.27 -41.20
CA ASP A 2 70.89 -16.10 -40.38
C ASP A 2 71.22 -15.48 -39.01
N ALA A 3 70.23 -14.74 -38.49
CA ALA A 3 69.82 -14.55 -37.09
C ALA A 3 70.79 -14.11 -35.95
N THR A 4 70.37 -13.00 -35.32
CA THR A 4 70.13 -12.79 -33.86
C THR A 4 71.22 -12.22 -32.93
N THR A 5 70.87 -11.14 -32.19
CA THR A 5 71.36 -10.85 -30.82
C THR A 5 70.32 -10.15 -29.90
N ARG A 6 69.84 -10.95 -28.93
CA ARG A 6 69.45 -10.84 -27.49
C ARG A 6 68.92 -9.55 -26.75
N PRO A 7 68.13 -9.71 -25.64
CA PRO A 7 67.43 -8.65 -24.86
C PRO A 7 67.67 -8.61 -23.30
N PHE A 8 66.91 -7.72 -22.60
CA PHE A 8 66.57 -7.56 -21.13
C PHE A 8 67.51 -6.73 -20.22
N GLY A 9 67.07 -5.82 -19.30
CA GLY A 9 65.76 -5.33 -18.79
C GLY A 9 65.97 -4.16 -17.76
N PRO A 10 64.95 -3.58 -17.06
CA PRO A 10 65.16 -2.51 -16.07
C PRO A 10 65.02 -2.95 -14.60
N ARG A 11 65.80 -2.32 -13.69
CA ARG A 11 65.72 -2.50 -12.21
C ARG A 11 65.03 -1.30 -11.53
N LEU A 12 64.12 -1.65 -10.63
CA LEU A 12 63.36 -0.83 -9.67
C LEU A 12 64.29 -0.10 -8.66
N ARG A 13 63.98 1.16 -8.31
CA ARG A 13 64.58 1.89 -7.18
C ARG A 13 63.48 2.23 -6.14
N LEU A 14 63.82 2.07 -4.87
CA LEU A 14 62.99 2.25 -3.68
C LEU A 14 63.80 3.06 -2.66
N LEU A 15 63.17 4.01 -1.93
CA LEU A 15 63.53 4.62 -0.61
C LEU A 15 62.74 5.96 -0.42
N PRO A 16 62.48 6.49 0.81
CA PRO A 16 62.04 5.85 2.07
C PRO A 16 60.95 6.63 2.89
N ILE A 17 60.19 5.87 3.70
CA ILE A 17 59.75 6.04 5.12
C ILE A 17 59.56 7.47 5.70
N VAL A 18 58.33 7.74 6.22
CA VAL A 18 58.10 8.41 7.53
C VAL A 18 56.90 7.74 8.23
N VAL A 19 57.10 7.33 9.48
CA VAL A 19 56.08 6.84 10.42
C VAL A 19 55.60 8.01 11.27
N ALA A 20 54.28 8.14 11.46
CA ALA A 20 53.69 8.89 12.58
C ALA A 20 52.38 8.21 13.01
N VAL A 21 52.29 7.87 14.29
CA VAL A 21 51.09 7.39 14.98
C VAL A 21 50.61 8.52 15.89
N LEU A 22 49.35 8.95 15.78
CA LEU A 22 48.49 9.32 16.91
C LEU A 22 47.03 9.51 16.44
N ALA A 23 46.09 9.06 17.27
CA ALA A 23 44.64 9.05 17.05
C ALA A 23 43.99 10.44 17.23
N ALA A 24 42.91 10.69 16.49
CA ALA A 24 41.84 11.64 16.83
C ALA A 24 40.49 11.11 16.31
N LEU A 25 39.50 11.14 17.19
CA LEU A 25 38.10 10.72 17.04
C LEU A 25 37.23 11.95 16.74
N SER A 26 36.14 11.78 15.96
CA SER A 26 35.00 12.70 15.69
C SER A 26 35.28 13.96 14.84
N LEU A 27 34.46 14.41 13.88
CA LEU A 27 33.15 14.07 13.29
C LEU A 27 33.10 14.85 11.94
N VAL A 28 32.60 14.27 10.85
CA VAL A 28 31.42 14.73 10.07
C VAL A 28 31.09 13.64 9.04
N SER A 29 29.87 13.14 9.19
CA SER A 29 29.04 12.38 8.26
C SER A 29 29.36 12.57 6.78
N SER A 30 29.61 11.44 6.11
CA SER A 30 28.75 11.07 5.00
C SER A 30 28.59 9.56 5.02
N ASN A 31 27.69 9.05 5.87
CA ASN A 31 26.97 7.86 5.42
C ASN A 31 26.42 8.25 4.04
N PRO A 32 26.71 7.51 2.95
CA PRO A 32 25.92 7.71 1.76
C PRO A 32 24.49 7.52 2.23
N THR A 33 23.68 8.56 2.12
CA THR A 33 22.24 8.48 2.38
C THR A 33 21.77 7.23 1.64
N VAL A 34 21.50 6.18 2.41
CA VAL A 34 20.92 4.96 1.88
C VAL A 34 19.55 5.44 1.44
N SER A 35 19.38 5.56 0.12
CA SER A 35 18.13 5.98 -0.46
C SER A 35 17.16 4.87 -0.12
N ALA A 36 16.35 5.12 0.88
CA ALA A 36 15.29 4.25 1.22
C ALA A 36 14.06 4.70 0.41
N GLN A 37 13.23 3.74 0.21
CA GLN A 37 12.20 3.63 -0.81
C GLN A 37 11.10 4.60 -0.26
N THR A 38 10.63 5.62 -1.00
CA THR A 38 9.83 6.75 -0.38
C THR A 38 8.74 7.30 -1.28
N VAL A 39 7.61 7.75 -0.71
CA VAL A 39 6.59 8.52 -1.45
C VAL A 39 7.05 9.97 -1.58
N ILE A 40 7.35 10.41 -2.79
CA ILE A 40 7.92 11.74 -3.04
C ILE A 40 6.92 12.76 -3.58
N ALA A 41 5.77 12.30 -4.08
CA ALA A 41 4.73 13.19 -4.58
C ALA A 41 3.35 12.51 -4.63
N THR A 42 2.30 13.31 -4.51
CA THR A 42 0.93 12.94 -4.87
C THR A 42 0.40 13.94 -5.90
N VAL A 43 0.09 13.46 -7.10
CA VAL A 43 -0.26 14.29 -8.26
C VAL A 43 -1.76 14.13 -8.57
N PRO A 44 -2.58 15.19 -8.46
CA PRO A 44 -3.98 15.15 -8.89
C PRO A 44 -4.09 14.94 -10.39
N VAL A 45 -5.01 14.07 -10.81
CA VAL A 45 -5.29 13.76 -12.22
C VAL A 45 -6.81 13.81 -12.50
N GLY A 46 -7.20 13.41 -13.70
CA GLY A 46 -8.61 13.27 -14.08
C GLY A 46 -9.38 12.24 -13.25
N SER A 47 -10.68 12.16 -13.50
CA SER A 47 -11.60 11.34 -12.71
C SER A 47 -11.51 9.85 -13.06
N ASN A 48 -11.50 9.00 -12.03
CA ASN A 48 -11.48 7.53 -12.10
C ASN A 48 -10.31 6.98 -12.96
N PRO A 49 -9.05 7.22 -12.56
CA PRO A 49 -7.88 6.76 -13.30
C PRO A 49 -7.84 5.21 -13.37
N GLN A 50 -7.68 4.66 -14.58
CA GLN A 50 -7.71 3.22 -14.85
C GLN A 50 -6.35 2.61 -15.14
N ASP A 51 -5.46 3.39 -15.74
CA ASP A 51 -4.16 2.90 -16.20
C ASP A 51 -3.14 4.03 -16.27
N VAL A 52 -1.86 3.67 -16.15
CA VAL A 52 -0.74 4.61 -16.20
C VAL A 52 0.39 4.00 -17.02
N ALA A 53 1.05 4.81 -17.85
CA ALA A 53 2.22 4.42 -18.62
C ALA A 53 3.25 5.54 -18.66
N VAL A 54 4.51 5.19 -18.88
CA VAL A 54 5.63 6.13 -18.86
C VAL A 54 6.36 6.11 -20.20
N ASN A 55 6.74 7.29 -20.69
CA ASN A 55 7.82 7.43 -21.65
C ASN A 55 9.14 7.67 -20.87
N PRO A 56 10.02 6.67 -20.72
CA PRO A 56 11.29 6.85 -20.02
C PRO A 56 12.26 7.80 -20.73
N ILE A 57 12.13 7.99 -22.06
CA ILE A 57 13.01 8.88 -22.84
C ILE A 57 12.66 10.34 -22.60
N THR A 58 11.37 10.68 -22.58
CA THR A 58 10.90 12.06 -22.39
C THR A 58 10.55 12.39 -20.95
N ASN A 59 10.66 11.42 -20.03
CA ASN A 59 10.21 11.50 -18.64
C ASN A 59 8.77 12.04 -18.51
N ARG A 60 7.87 11.53 -19.36
CA ARG A 60 6.44 11.87 -19.36
C ARG A 60 5.61 10.69 -18.91
N ILE A 61 4.59 10.97 -18.11
CA ILE A 61 3.68 9.96 -17.56
C ILE A 61 2.27 10.25 -18.05
N TYR A 62 1.58 9.22 -18.52
CA TYR A 62 0.28 9.33 -19.16
C TYR A 62 -0.71 8.50 -18.36
N VAL A 63 -1.80 9.13 -17.91
CA VAL A 63 -2.79 8.51 -17.04
C VAL A 63 -4.14 8.52 -17.73
N ALA A 64 -4.70 7.35 -18.02
CA ALA A 64 -6.01 7.19 -18.62
C ALA A 64 -7.12 7.36 -17.57
N ASN A 65 -7.96 8.39 -17.71
CA ASN A 65 -9.00 8.74 -16.74
C ASN A 65 -10.37 8.44 -17.32
N SER A 66 -10.98 7.34 -16.90
CA SER A 66 -12.23 6.87 -17.52
C SER A 66 -13.42 7.75 -17.21
N GLY A 67 -13.44 8.38 -16.02
CA GLY A 67 -14.54 9.25 -15.59
C GLY A 67 -14.56 10.60 -16.30
N SER A 68 -13.38 11.11 -16.69
CA SER A 68 -13.25 12.39 -17.39
C SER A 68 -12.95 12.27 -18.89
N ASN A 69 -12.94 11.05 -19.45
CA ASN A 69 -12.69 10.77 -20.87
C ASN A 69 -11.43 11.45 -21.44
N ASN A 70 -10.36 11.47 -20.65
CA ASN A 70 -9.12 12.16 -21.00
C ASN A 70 -7.88 11.41 -20.53
N VAL A 71 -6.72 11.82 -21.04
CA VAL A 71 -5.40 11.44 -20.53
C VAL A 71 -4.77 12.63 -19.83
N SER A 72 -4.35 12.44 -18.59
CA SER A 72 -3.52 13.44 -17.88
C SER A 72 -2.05 13.17 -18.23
N VAL A 73 -1.32 14.21 -18.62
CA VAL A 73 0.11 14.15 -18.93
C VAL A 73 0.88 14.82 -17.81
N ILE A 74 1.69 14.04 -17.09
CA ILE A 74 2.51 14.49 -15.97
C ILE A 74 3.95 14.65 -16.45
N ASP A 75 4.58 15.75 -16.04
CA ASP A 75 6.03 15.93 -16.11
C ASP A 75 6.70 15.18 -14.96
N GLY A 76 7.54 14.19 -15.27
CA GLY A 76 8.20 13.37 -14.25
C GLY A 76 9.35 14.07 -13.53
N ALA A 77 9.77 15.26 -13.95
CA ALA A 77 10.78 16.04 -13.25
C ALA A 77 10.14 16.97 -12.21
N THR A 78 8.98 17.56 -12.54
CA THR A 78 8.27 18.47 -11.63
C THR A 78 7.12 17.81 -10.87
N ASN A 79 6.72 16.58 -11.23
CA ASN A 79 5.56 15.87 -10.68
C ASN A 79 4.26 16.69 -10.80
N THR A 80 4.06 17.38 -11.92
CA THR A 80 2.86 18.19 -12.18
C THR A 80 2.19 17.81 -13.49
N VAL A 81 0.86 17.88 -13.55
CA VAL A 81 0.11 17.75 -14.81
C VAL A 81 0.39 18.96 -15.71
N VAL A 82 0.95 18.71 -16.90
CA VAL A 82 1.27 19.74 -17.90
C VAL A 82 0.28 19.80 -19.05
N ALA A 83 -0.51 18.73 -19.26
CA ALA A 83 -1.55 18.70 -20.26
C ALA A 83 -2.67 17.74 -19.87
N THR A 84 -3.85 17.99 -20.42
CA THR A 84 -5.01 17.09 -20.33
C THR A 84 -5.57 16.92 -21.73
N VAL A 85 -5.49 15.70 -22.26
CA VAL A 85 -5.81 15.39 -23.65
C VAL A 85 -7.14 14.66 -23.71
N ALA A 86 -8.16 15.26 -24.31
CA ALA A 86 -9.43 14.58 -24.54
C ALA A 86 -9.24 13.40 -25.51
N VAL A 87 -9.80 12.25 -25.18
CA VAL A 87 -9.77 11.03 -26.01
C VAL A 87 -11.18 10.46 -26.15
N GLY A 88 -11.31 9.22 -26.62
CA GLY A 88 -12.59 8.53 -26.69
C GLY A 88 -13.23 8.28 -25.32
N THR A 89 -14.42 7.68 -25.33
CA THR A 89 -15.19 7.41 -24.12
C THR A 89 -14.61 6.25 -23.31
N ASN A 90 -14.55 6.44 -21.98
CA ASN A 90 -14.07 5.47 -21.01
C ASN A 90 -12.70 4.88 -21.41
N PRO A 91 -11.62 5.70 -21.40
CA PRO A 91 -10.27 5.22 -21.61
C PRO A 91 -9.87 4.25 -20.48
N ILE A 92 -9.46 3.04 -20.84
CA ILE A 92 -9.21 1.93 -19.90
C ILE A 92 -7.75 1.47 -19.88
N ARG A 93 -6.99 1.68 -20.95
CA ARG A 93 -5.56 1.33 -21.03
C ARG A 93 -4.76 2.40 -21.75
N VAL A 94 -3.51 2.56 -21.34
CA VAL A 94 -2.56 3.44 -22.02
C VAL A 94 -1.22 2.73 -22.18
N ALA A 95 -0.62 2.84 -23.36
CA ALA A 95 0.72 2.34 -23.63
C ALA A 95 1.50 3.34 -24.46
N VAL A 96 2.82 3.35 -24.30
CA VAL A 96 3.70 4.32 -24.92
C VAL A 96 4.71 3.61 -25.80
N ASN A 97 4.93 4.11 -27.01
CA ASN A 97 6.15 3.83 -27.74
C ASN A 97 7.20 4.89 -27.38
N PRO A 98 8.19 4.60 -26.52
CA PRO A 98 9.22 5.57 -26.16
C PRO A 98 10.02 6.05 -27.37
N THR A 99 10.28 5.19 -28.35
CA THR A 99 11.10 5.48 -29.54
C THR A 99 10.44 6.49 -30.47
N THR A 100 9.13 6.36 -30.70
CA THR A 100 8.38 7.27 -31.59
C THR A 100 7.67 8.40 -30.84
N ASN A 101 7.70 8.37 -29.50
CA ASN A 101 6.96 9.27 -28.62
C ASN A 101 5.45 9.32 -28.94
N GLN A 102 4.88 8.18 -29.36
CA GLN A 102 3.45 8.01 -29.59
C GLN A 102 2.81 7.29 -28.42
N ILE A 103 1.60 7.70 -28.06
CA ILE A 103 0.84 7.16 -26.94
C ILE A 103 -0.47 6.61 -27.46
N TYR A 104 -0.76 5.37 -27.11
CA TYR A 104 -1.94 4.62 -27.56
C TYR A 104 -2.88 4.47 -26.37
N VAL A 105 -4.17 4.75 -26.58
CA VAL A 105 -5.17 4.75 -25.51
C VAL A 105 -6.40 3.99 -25.96
N ASN A 106 -6.68 2.85 -25.31
CA ASN A 106 -7.89 2.07 -25.58
C ASN A 106 -9.09 2.73 -24.90
N ASN A 107 -10.12 3.01 -25.69
CA ASN A 107 -11.38 3.61 -25.29
C ASN A 107 -12.47 2.56 -25.45
N TRP A 108 -13.17 2.23 -24.37
CA TRP A 108 -14.13 1.13 -24.39
C TRP A 108 -15.33 1.40 -25.31
N GLY A 109 -15.71 2.65 -25.56
CA GLY A 109 -16.79 2.99 -26.51
C GLY A 109 -18.20 2.58 -26.06
N GLY A 110 -18.34 1.50 -25.27
CA GLY A 110 -19.58 0.82 -24.94
C GLY A 110 -19.87 -0.34 -25.91
N GLY A 111 -20.98 -1.03 -25.67
CA GLY A 111 -21.63 -1.90 -26.64
C GLY A 111 -21.46 -3.42 -26.47
N SER A 112 -22.33 -4.20 -27.13
CA SER A 112 -22.32 -5.67 -27.10
C SER A 112 -21.56 -6.23 -28.31
N CYS A 113 -20.81 -7.33 -28.14
CA CYS A 113 -20.03 -7.97 -29.21
C CYS A 113 -20.85 -8.68 -30.29
N ASN A 114 -22.16 -8.44 -30.36
CA ASN A 114 -23.10 -9.18 -31.19
C ASN A 114 -23.32 -8.55 -32.58
N GLY A 115 -22.34 -7.79 -33.10
CA GLY A 115 -22.30 -7.34 -34.50
C GLY A 115 -23.31 -6.25 -34.91
N ALA A 116 -24.16 -5.77 -34.00
CA ALA A 116 -25.20 -4.77 -34.27
C ALA A 116 -24.94 -3.39 -33.65
N ASP A 117 -23.78 -3.18 -33.03
CA ASP A 117 -23.52 -1.96 -32.26
C ASP A 117 -22.92 -0.82 -33.08
N THR A 118 -23.40 0.39 -32.81
CA THR A 118 -22.91 1.66 -33.38
C THR A 118 -21.89 2.34 -32.48
N LEU A 119 -21.73 1.87 -31.24
CA LEU A 119 -20.67 2.28 -30.32
C LEU A 119 -19.44 1.38 -30.52
N GLN A 120 -18.47 1.89 -31.28
CA GLN A 120 -17.23 1.16 -31.55
C GLN A 120 -16.17 1.54 -30.52
N SER A 121 -15.56 0.56 -29.85
CA SER A 121 -14.35 0.79 -29.08
C SER A 121 -13.22 1.19 -30.03
N THR A 122 -12.39 2.12 -29.59
CA THR A 122 -11.32 2.71 -30.41
C THR A 122 -9.99 2.74 -29.68
N THR A 123 -8.90 2.86 -30.42
CA THR A 123 -7.60 3.27 -29.88
C THR A 123 -7.29 4.68 -30.37
N SER A 124 -7.17 5.62 -29.45
CA SER A 124 -6.69 6.97 -29.76
C SER A 124 -5.16 6.98 -29.79
N VAL A 125 -4.57 7.69 -30.73
CA VAL A 125 -3.11 7.86 -30.84
C VAL A 125 -2.78 9.32 -30.57
N ILE A 126 -1.98 9.58 -29.55
CA ILE A 126 -1.54 10.92 -29.14
C ILE A 126 -0.07 11.10 -29.55
N ASN A 127 0.24 12.26 -30.12
CA ASN A 127 1.62 12.72 -30.31
C ASN A 127 2.16 13.26 -28.99
N GLY A 128 3.17 12.60 -28.40
CA GLY A 128 3.77 13.04 -27.14
C GLY A 128 4.60 14.31 -27.24
N ALA A 129 4.88 14.83 -28.44
CA ALA A 129 5.63 16.08 -28.62
C ALA A 129 4.77 17.32 -28.38
N ASP A 130 3.49 17.26 -28.79
CA ASP A 130 2.55 18.39 -28.73
C ASP A 130 1.25 18.07 -27.96
N ASN A 131 1.12 16.83 -27.47
CA ASN A 131 -0.05 16.31 -26.74
C ASN A 131 -1.37 16.38 -27.53
N THR A 132 -1.32 16.23 -28.86
CA THR A 132 -2.50 16.20 -29.74
C THR A 132 -2.89 14.79 -30.17
N VAL A 133 -4.19 14.53 -30.34
CA VAL A 133 -4.68 13.26 -30.92
C VAL A 133 -4.48 13.29 -32.43
N MET A 134 -3.63 12.40 -32.95
CA MET A 134 -3.32 12.30 -34.38
C MET A 134 -4.17 11.26 -35.13
N ALA A 135 -4.72 10.27 -34.43
CA ALA A 135 -5.56 9.24 -35.02
C ALA A 135 -6.53 8.64 -34.00
N THR A 136 -7.63 8.10 -34.51
CA THR A 136 -8.59 7.29 -33.74
C THR A 136 -8.93 6.06 -34.56
N ILE A 137 -8.47 4.90 -34.10
CA ILE A 137 -8.51 3.64 -34.84
C ILE A 137 -9.67 2.81 -34.31
N PRO A 138 -10.67 2.42 -35.14
CA PRO A 138 -11.70 1.48 -34.73
C PRO A 138 -11.11 0.09 -34.49
N ILE A 139 -11.28 -0.45 -33.28
CA ILE A 139 -10.72 -1.76 -32.90
C ILE A 139 -11.78 -2.86 -32.96
N GLY A 140 -13.02 -2.53 -32.61
CA GLY A 140 -14.09 -3.51 -32.43
C GLY A 140 -14.41 -3.68 -30.95
N CYS A 141 -14.56 -4.91 -30.47
CA CYS A 141 -15.27 -5.17 -29.22
C CYS A 141 -14.35 -5.31 -27.99
N HIS A 142 -14.54 -4.46 -26.97
CA HIS A 142 -13.89 -4.57 -25.65
C HIS A 142 -12.35 -4.66 -25.67
N PRO A 143 -11.61 -3.57 -25.97
CA PRO A 143 -10.16 -3.58 -26.07
C PRO A 143 -9.48 -3.54 -24.68
N TRP A 144 -9.42 -4.68 -23.99
CA TRP A 144 -8.95 -4.78 -22.60
C TRP A 144 -7.43 -4.79 -22.44
N GLY A 145 -6.68 -5.30 -23.42
CA GLY A 145 -5.21 -5.33 -23.39
C GLY A 145 -4.60 -4.39 -24.43
N LEU A 146 -3.49 -3.77 -24.08
CA LEU A 146 -2.73 -2.88 -24.95
C LEU A 146 -1.25 -3.06 -24.68
N ALA A 147 -0.47 -3.39 -25.70
CA ALA A 147 0.97 -3.48 -25.60
C ALA A 147 1.64 -2.90 -26.85
N VAL A 148 2.84 -2.33 -26.66
CA VAL A 148 3.62 -1.72 -27.72
C VAL A 148 4.98 -2.43 -27.76
N ASN A 149 5.43 -2.78 -28.97
CA ASN A 149 6.81 -3.16 -29.19
C ASN A 149 7.60 -1.94 -29.71
N PRO A 150 8.43 -1.28 -28.88
CA PRO A 150 9.21 -0.12 -29.31
C PRO A 150 10.29 -0.43 -30.35
N VAL A 151 10.66 -1.70 -30.53
CA VAL A 151 11.68 -2.13 -31.51
C VAL A 151 11.06 -2.28 -32.91
N THR A 152 9.87 -2.88 -33.00
CA THR A 152 9.19 -3.12 -34.28
C THR A 152 8.17 -2.03 -34.64
N ASN A 153 7.88 -1.12 -33.71
CA ASN A 153 6.80 -0.12 -33.81
C ASN A 153 5.42 -0.75 -34.09
N LEU A 154 5.20 -1.97 -33.61
CA LEU A 154 3.90 -2.65 -33.67
C LEU A 154 3.16 -2.52 -32.34
N ILE A 155 1.84 -2.35 -32.43
CA ILE A 155 0.95 -2.20 -31.30
C ILE A 155 -0.07 -3.32 -31.33
N TYR A 156 -0.24 -3.98 -30.19
CA TYR A 156 -1.09 -5.16 -30.03
C TYR A 156 -2.27 -4.79 -29.13
N VAL A 157 -3.47 -4.90 -29.67
CA VAL A 157 -4.71 -4.59 -28.95
C VAL A 157 -5.51 -5.87 -28.78
N ALA A 158 -5.42 -6.46 -27.59
CA ALA A 158 -6.21 -7.62 -27.20
C ALA A 158 -7.65 -7.18 -26.91
N ASN A 159 -8.59 -7.81 -27.61
CA ASN A 159 -10.01 -7.53 -27.53
C ASN A 159 -10.80 -8.84 -27.35
N PHE A 160 -12.13 -8.77 -27.24
CA PHE A 160 -12.95 -9.94 -26.96
C PHE A 160 -12.89 -11.05 -28.02
N ILE A 161 -12.51 -10.71 -29.26
CA ILE A 161 -12.55 -11.57 -30.43
C ILE A 161 -11.15 -12.02 -30.83
N ASP A 162 -10.19 -11.08 -30.87
CA ASP A 162 -8.84 -11.30 -31.36
C ASP A 162 -7.85 -10.25 -30.83
N VAL A 163 -6.61 -10.32 -31.31
CA VAL A 163 -5.57 -9.33 -31.10
C VAL A 163 -5.36 -8.56 -32.40
N LYS A 164 -5.73 -7.27 -32.43
CA LYS A 164 -5.42 -6.39 -33.56
C LYS A 164 -3.96 -5.97 -33.53
N VAL A 165 -3.31 -6.00 -34.68
CA VAL A 165 -1.95 -5.50 -34.86
C VAL A 165 -2.01 -4.20 -35.65
N ILE A 166 -1.58 -3.11 -35.02
CA ILE A 166 -1.50 -1.78 -35.61
C ILE A 166 -0.04 -1.50 -35.95
N ASP A 167 0.20 -1.01 -37.16
CA ASP A 167 1.49 -0.42 -37.53
C ASP A 167 1.55 1.02 -37.01
N GLY A 168 2.51 1.32 -36.14
CA GLY A 168 2.68 2.64 -35.53
C GLY A 168 3.17 3.71 -36.50
N VAL A 169 3.66 3.35 -37.69
CA VAL A 169 4.03 4.33 -38.73
C VAL A 169 2.76 4.85 -39.41
N THR A 170 1.88 3.96 -39.85
CA THR A 170 0.66 4.33 -40.58
C THR A 170 -0.56 4.57 -39.68
N ASN A 171 -0.52 4.11 -38.43
CA ASN A 171 -1.66 4.06 -37.51
C ASN A 171 -2.86 3.30 -38.09
N THR A 172 -2.59 2.19 -38.80
CA THR A 172 -3.62 1.33 -39.39
C THR A 172 -3.47 -0.12 -38.93
N ILE A 173 -4.58 -0.86 -38.91
CA ILE A 173 -4.58 -2.28 -38.61
C ILE A 173 -4.00 -3.03 -39.82
N VAL A 174 -2.89 -3.74 -39.61
CA VAL A 174 -2.19 -4.49 -40.67
C VAL A 174 -2.53 -5.98 -40.65
N THR A 175 -2.87 -6.53 -39.49
CA THR A 175 -3.31 -7.92 -39.35
C THR A 175 -4.04 -8.13 -38.02
N ALA A 176 -4.62 -9.30 -37.84
CA ALA A 176 -5.14 -9.76 -36.57
C ALA A 176 -4.82 -11.25 -36.40
N PHE A 177 -4.62 -11.67 -35.16
CA PHE A 177 -4.42 -13.06 -34.79
C PHE A 177 -5.17 -13.35 -33.50
N SER A 178 -5.41 -14.61 -33.18
CA SER A 178 -6.17 -15.01 -32.00
C SER A 178 -5.52 -16.21 -31.34
N GLY A 179 -5.58 -16.25 -30.01
CA GLY A 179 -5.30 -17.45 -29.21
C GLY A 179 -6.58 -18.16 -28.77
N GLY A 180 -7.74 -17.62 -29.10
CA GLY A 180 -9.06 -18.06 -28.68
C GLY A 180 -10.08 -16.91 -28.76
N SER A 181 -11.04 -16.87 -27.84
CA SER A 181 -11.85 -15.69 -27.57
C SER A 181 -11.59 -15.19 -26.16
N ASN A 182 -11.99 -13.96 -25.83
CA ASN A 182 -11.84 -13.32 -24.53
C ASN A 182 -10.39 -12.95 -24.16
N GLU A 183 -9.61 -12.44 -25.10
CA GLU A 183 -8.28 -11.88 -24.81
C GLU A 183 -8.40 -10.60 -23.97
N ASN A 184 -7.76 -10.58 -22.80
CA ASN A 184 -8.08 -9.60 -21.74
C ASN A 184 -6.88 -8.79 -21.24
N SER A 185 -5.66 -9.22 -21.54
CA SER A 185 -4.43 -8.49 -21.21
C SER A 185 -3.36 -8.78 -22.27
N ALA A 186 -2.43 -7.84 -22.45
CA ALA A 186 -1.36 -7.96 -23.42
C ALA A 186 -0.07 -7.36 -22.85
N ALA A 187 1.06 -8.00 -23.11
CA ALA A 187 2.39 -7.45 -22.90
C ALA A 187 3.36 -7.95 -23.96
N VAL A 188 4.45 -7.22 -24.17
CA VAL A 188 5.51 -7.60 -25.11
C VAL A 188 6.84 -7.61 -24.39
N ASN A 189 7.66 -8.62 -24.64
CA ASN A 189 9.09 -8.54 -24.38
C ASN A 189 9.81 -8.02 -25.63
N PRO A 190 10.25 -6.75 -25.66
CA PRO A 190 10.96 -6.20 -26.82
C PRO A 190 12.33 -6.86 -27.06
N ALA A 191 12.97 -7.42 -26.02
CA ALA A 191 14.27 -8.06 -26.15
C ALA A 191 14.20 -9.40 -26.88
N THR A 192 13.11 -10.14 -26.73
CA THR A 192 12.90 -11.47 -27.35
C THR A 192 11.86 -11.45 -28.48
N ASN A 193 11.22 -10.29 -28.72
CA ASN A 193 10.09 -10.13 -29.62
C ASN A 193 8.96 -11.16 -29.35
N ARG A 194 8.70 -11.44 -28.07
CA ARG A 194 7.60 -12.32 -27.62
C ARG A 194 6.40 -11.49 -27.19
N ILE A 195 5.22 -11.95 -27.53
CA ILE A 195 3.93 -11.35 -27.15
C ILE A 195 3.24 -12.29 -26.18
N TYR A 196 2.75 -11.75 -25.06
CA TYR A 196 2.05 -12.47 -24.01
C TYR A 196 0.62 -11.96 -23.95
N ILE A 197 -0.35 -12.84 -24.17
CA ILE A 197 -1.77 -12.51 -24.21
C ILE A 197 -2.49 -13.32 -23.15
N GLY A 198 -3.08 -12.62 -22.19
CA GLY A 198 -3.99 -13.24 -21.23
C GLY A 198 -5.31 -13.56 -21.89
N ASN A 199 -5.92 -14.67 -21.48
CA ASN A 199 -7.20 -15.09 -22.02
C ASN A 199 -8.13 -15.61 -20.90
N ASN A 200 -9.40 -15.19 -20.95
CA ASN A 200 -10.46 -15.62 -20.03
C ASN A 200 -11.32 -16.74 -20.64
N HIS A 201 -10.70 -17.82 -21.07
CA HIS A 201 -11.42 -19.00 -21.57
C HIS A 201 -11.90 -19.84 -20.38
N ALA A 202 -13.21 -20.13 -20.35
CA ALA A 202 -13.98 -20.71 -19.24
C ALA A 202 -13.58 -22.12 -18.75
N ILE A 203 -12.42 -22.63 -19.15
CA ILE A 203 -11.94 -23.97 -18.79
C ILE A 203 -10.47 -23.95 -18.31
N ALA A 204 -9.66 -22.95 -18.67
CA ALA A 204 -8.21 -23.01 -18.42
C ALA A 204 -7.47 -21.67 -18.15
N CYS A 205 -8.13 -20.51 -18.21
CA CYS A 205 -7.54 -19.18 -17.98
C CYS A 205 -6.06 -19.01 -18.39
N PRO A 206 -5.72 -19.30 -19.66
CA PRO A 206 -4.33 -19.42 -20.06
C PRO A 206 -3.67 -18.06 -20.30
N LEU A 207 -2.33 -18.07 -20.23
CA LEU A 207 -1.49 -17.08 -20.89
C LEU A 207 -0.94 -17.69 -22.19
N HIS A 208 -1.30 -17.11 -23.32
CA HIS A 208 -0.79 -17.50 -24.62
C HIS A 208 0.48 -16.71 -24.98
N VAL A 209 1.45 -17.41 -25.55
CA VAL A 209 2.72 -16.83 -26.01
C VAL A 209 2.75 -16.89 -27.53
N PHE A 210 3.07 -15.76 -28.16
CA PHE A 210 3.23 -15.64 -29.60
C PHE A 210 4.61 -15.12 -29.97
N ASP A 211 5.06 -15.50 -31.15
CA ASP A 211 6.20 -14.90 -31.82
C ASP A 211 5.79 -13.59 -32.50
N GLY A 212 6.47 -12.50 -32.20
CA GLY A 212 6.13 -11.18 -32.74
C GLY A 212 6.62 -10.92 -34.16
N ALA A 213 7.48 -11.76 -34.74
CA ALA A 213 7.89 -11.60 -36.14
C ALA A 213 6.82 -12.17 -37.08
N GLY A 214 6.25 -13.32 -36.72
CA GLY A 214 5.20 -13.98 -37.49
C GLY A 214 3.77 -13.78 -36.98
N ASN A 215 3.59 -13.22 -35.78
CA ASN A 215 2.33 -13.27 -35.03
C ASN A 215 1.78 -14.71 -34.86
N THR A 216 2.69 -15.68 -34.70
CA THR A 216 2.36 -17.12 -34.64
C THR A 216 2.38 -17.63 -33.21
N PHE A 217 1.45 -18.54 -32.89
CA PHE A 217 1.37 -19.18 -31.58
C PHE A 217 2.64 -19.99 -31.27
N VAL A 218 3.11 -19.91 -30.02
CA VAL A 218 4.33 -20.57 -29.52
C VAL A 218 4.01 -21.56 -28.42
N ALA A 219 3.30 -21.11 -27.38
CA ALA A 219 3.04 -21.90 -26.18
C ALA A 219 1.82 -21.40 -25.40
N THR A 220 1.29 -22.28 -24.55
CA THR A 220 0.30 -21.93 -23.52
C THR A 220 0.93 -22.16 -22.15
N VAL A 221 0.82 -21.15 -21.28
CA VAL A 221 1.10 -21.28 -19.84
C VAL A 221 -0.23 -21.34 -19.11
N THR A 222 -0.52 -22.47 -18.47
CA THR A 222 -1.75 -22.65 -17.70
C THR A 222 -1.61 -21.98 -16.33
N LEU A 223 -2.49 -21.03 -16.02
CA LEU A 223 -2.54 -20.33 -14.75
C LEU A 223 -3.66 -20.88 -13.85
N ASP A 224 -3.59 -20.57 -12.56
CA ASP A 224 -4.60 -20.89 -11.53
C ASP A 224 -5.80 -19.94 -11.54
N ALA A 225 -5.68 -18.75 -12.15
CA ALA A 225 -6.80 -17.85 -12.40
C ALA A 225 -6.58 -16.94 -13.62
N MET A 226 -7.61 -16.15 -13.98
CA MET A 226 -7.59 -15.27 -15.14
C MET A 226 -6.47 -14.21 -15.04
N PRO A 227 -5.54 -14.14 -16.00
CA PRO A 227 -4.51 -13.09 -16.05
C PRO A 227 -5.14 -11.71 -16.28
N LEU A 228 -4.86 -10.74 -15.40
CA LEU A 228 -5.46 -9.40 -15.44
C LEU A 228 -4.51 -8.32 -15.97
N ARG A 229 -3.26 -8.30 -15.47
CA ARG A 229 -2.16 -7.43 -15.93
C ARG A 229 -0.88 -8.23 -15.97
N ILE A 230 -0.06 -7.92 -16.97
CA ILE A 230 1.20 -8.59 -17.25
C ILE A 230 2.30 -7.53 -17.28
N ALA A 231 3.33 -7.69 -16.47
CA ALA A 231 4.56 -6.94 -16.58
C ALA A 231 5.67 -7.85 -17.10
N VAL A 232 6.59 -7.26 -17.86
CA VAL A 232 7.75 -7.97 -18.40
C VAL A 232 9.00 -7.23 -17.93
N ASN A 233 9.96 -7.98 -17.37
CA ASN A 233 11.32 -7.49 -17.22
C ASN A 233 12.13 -7.96 -18.44
N PRO A 234 12.42 -7.08 -19.42
CA PRO A 234 13.13 -7.46 -20.63
C PRO A 234 14.59 -7.86 -20.37
N THR A 235 15.20 -7.41 -19.27
CA THR A 235 16.59 -7.72 -18.91
C THR A 235 16.73 -9.14 -18.39
N THR A 236 15.80 -9.59 -17.55
CA THR A 236 15.82 -10.93 -16.96
C THR A 236 14.98 -11.95 -17.74
N ASN A 237 14.22 -11.50 -18.75
CA ASN A 237 13.23 -12.28 -19.47
C ASN A 237 12.20 -12.94 -18.54
N ARG A 238 11.83 -12.26 -17.45
CA ARG A 238 10.80 -12.67 -16.50
C ARG A 238 9.48 -11.98 -16.81
N ILE A 239 8.39 -12.72 -16.62
CA ILE A 239 7.02 -12.24 -16.84
C ILE A 239 6.26 -12.39 -15.54
N TYR A 240 5.63 -11.30 -15.11
CA TYR A 240 4.91 -11.20 -13.84
C TYR A 240 3.44 -10.99 -14.14
N VAL A 241 2.60 -11.86 -13.60
CA VAL A 241 1.17 -11.89 -13.95
C VAL A 241 0.32 -11.80 -12.70
N THR A 242 -0.41 -10.69 -12.60
CA THR A 242 -1.51 -10.55 -11.64
C THR A 242 -2.73 -11.28 -12.17
N LYS A 243 -3.49 -11.86 -11.27
CA LYS A 243 -4.64 -12.69 -11.60
C LYS A 243 -5.82 -12.32 -10.71
N GLN A 244 -7.04 -12.51 -11.20
CA GLN A 244 -8.27 -12.29 -10.41
C GLN A 244 -8.99 -13.60 -10.14
N TYR A 245 -10.12 -13.83 -10.81
CA TYR A 245 -10.93 -15.02 -10.67
C TYR A 245 -11.00 -15.79 -11.99
N CYS A 246 -11.19 -17.09 -11.93
CA CYS A 246 -11.43 -17.93 -13.10
C CYS A 246 -12.60 -18.87 -12.83
N PHE A 247 -13.34 -19.24 -13.87
CA PHE A 247 -14.31 -20.32 -13.79
C PHE A 247 -13.63 -21.59 -14.31
N ILE A 248 -13.23 -22.49 -13.40
CA ILE A 248 -12.62 -23.78 -13.76
C ILE A 248 -13.61 -24.87 -13.38
N GLY A 249 -14.12 -25.61 -14.37
CA GLY A 249 -15.09 -26.68 -14.14
C GLY A 249 -16.41 -26.22 -13.49
N GLY A 250 -16.81 -24.95 -13.70
CA GLY A 250 -18.01 -24.35 -13.12
C GLY A 250 -17.84 -23.79 -11.70
N VAL A 251 -16.65 -23.90 -11.10
CA VAL A 251 -16.32 -23.31 -9.80
C VAL A 251 -15.50 -22.04 -10.00
N GLN A 252 -15.89 -20.96 -9.33
CA GLN A 252 -15.13 -19.71 -9.32
C GLN A 252 -13.92 -19.86 -8.39
N THR A 253 -12.72 -19.89 -8.95
CA THR A 253 -11.45 -19.85 -8.20
C THR A 253 -10.95 -18.41 -8.13
N PHE A 254 -10.40 -18.01 -6.99
CA PHE A 254 -9.73 -16.72 -6.83
C PHE A 254 -8.24 -16.97 -6.61
N SER A 255 -7.39 -16.25 -7.33
CA SER A 255 -5.95 -16.28 -7.05
C SER A 255 -5.60 -15.26 -5.98
N ASN A 256 -4.67 -15.65 -5.12
CA ASN A 256 -4.08 -14.84 -4.06
C ASN A 256 -2.58 -14.59 -4.28
N SER A 257 -2.10 -14.76 -5.51
CA SER A 257 -0.67 -14.76 -5.81
C SER A 257 -0.30 -14.02 -7.09
N LEU A 258 0.94 -13.54 -7.14
CA LEU A 258 1.62 -13.11 -8.37
C LEU A 258 2.31 -14.32 -9.01
N SER A 259 1.98 -14.63 -10.26
CA SER A 259 2.74 -15.66 -11.01
C SER A 259 4.01 -15.07 -11.58
N VAL A 260 5.13 -15.76 -11.39
CA VAL A 260 6.40 -15.48 -12.07
C VAL A 260 6.64 -16.56 -13.12
N ILE A 261 6.86 -16.14 -14.36
CA ILE A 261 7.06 -17.02 -15.51
C ILE A 261 8.44 -16.77 -16.10
N ASP A 262 9.11 -17.85 -16.47
CA ASP A 262 10.34 -17.81 -17.27
C ASP A 262 9.99 -17.64 -18.75
N GLY A 263 10.40 -16.53 -19.36
CA GLY A 263 10.14 -16.26 -20.77
C GLY A 263 10.95 -17.10 -21.75
N ALA A 264 12.01 -17.79 -21.31
CA ALA A 264 12.80 -18.67 -22.16
C ALA A 264 12.15 -20.06 -22.27
N THR A 265 11.64 -20.60 -21.17
CA THR A 265 11.01 -21.92 -21.12
C THR A 265 9.49 -21.88 -21.22
N ASN A 266 8.87 -20.70 -21.01
CA ASN A 266 7.42 -20.51 -20.87
C ASN A 266 6.82 -21.38 -19.75
N THR A 267 7.51 -21.46 -18.61
CA THR A 267 7.05 -22.21 -17.43
C THR A 267 6.92 -21.31 -16.21
N ILE A 268 5.95 -21.59 -15.34
CA ILE A 268 5.82 -20.91 -14.04
C ILE A 268 7.04 -21.28 -13.19
N VAL A 269 7.76 -20.26 -12.73
CA VAL A 269 8.88 -20.39 -11.78
C VAL A 269 8.32 -20.53 -10.36
N THR A 270 7.42 -19.63 -9.98
CA THR A 270 6.77 -19.63 -8.67
C THR A 270 5.48 -18.80 -8.69
N ASN A 271 4.63 -19.00 -7.68
CA ASN A 271 3.48 -18.16 -7.37
C ASN A 271 3.73 -17.51 -5.99
N ILE A 272 3.97 -16.20 -5.96
CA ILE A 272 4.30 -15.46 -4.75
C ILE A 272 2.99 -15.09 -4.03
N PRO A 273 2.77 -15.52 -2.79
CA PRO A 273 1.55 -15.21 -2.05
C PRO A 273 1.55 -13.73 -1.63
N ILE A 274 0.68 -12.92 -2.25
CA ILE A 274 0.57 -11.47 -1.98
C ILE A 274 -0.86 -11.10 -1.55
N GLY A 275 -1.82 -12.02 -1.64
CA GLY A 275 -3.23 -11.78 -1.31
C GLY A 275 -4.11 -11.65 -2.55
N THR A 276 -5.42 -11.57 -2.34
CA THR A 276 -6.44 -11.58 -3.40
C THR A 276 -6.72 -10.18 -3.96
N GLY A 277 -7.25 -10.10 -5.18
CA GLY A 277 -7.68 -8.81 -5.74
C GLY A 277 -6.52 -7.92 -6.20
N LEU A 278 -5.42 -8.52 -6.62
CA LEU A 278 -4.30 -7.82 -7.27
C LEU A 278 -4.77 -7.15 -8.57
N GLN A 279 -4.25 -5.96 -8.88
CA GLN A 279 -4.56 -5.22 -10.10
C GLN A 279 -3.32 -4.92 -10.96
N GLY A 280 -2.75 -3.72 -10.86
CA GLY A 280 -1.56 -3.31 -11.60
C GLY A 280 -0.31 -4.08 -11.18
N VAL A 281 0.61 -4.29 -12.13
CA VAL A 281 1.96 -4.77 -11.87
C VAL A 281 2.94 -4.06 -12.77
N ALA A 282 4.11 -3.71 -12.25
CA ALA A 282 5.23 -3.16 -13.02
C ALA A 282 6.54 -3.78 -12.52
N ALA A 283 7.44 -4.10 -13.45
CA ALA A 283 8.80 -4.49 -13.11
C ALA A 283 9.73 -3.29 -13.37
N ASN A 284 10.61 -2.98 -12.42
CA ASN A 284 11.70 -2.04 -12.63
C ASN A 284 13.03 -2.82 -12.79
N PRO A 285 13.60 -2.88 -14.01
CA PRO A 285 14.84 -3.58 -14.25
C PRO A 285 16.06 -3.04 -13.50
N THR A 286 16.05 -1.79 -13.01
CA THR A 286 17.24 -1.17 -12.37
C THR A 286 17.69 -1.91 -11.12
N TYR A 287 16.76 -2.21 -10.21
CA TYR A 287 17.01 -3.02 -9.01
C TYR A 287 16.40 -4.42 -9.09
N ASN A 288 15.80 -4.75 -10.24
CA ASN A 288 15.01 -5.97 -10.45
C ASN A 288 13.86 -6.10 -9.44
N HIS A 289 13.28 -4.99 -9.01
CA HIS A 289 12.09 -4.97 -8.16
C HIS A 289 10.81 -5.08 -8.99
N VAL A 290 9.77 -5.64 -8.39
CA VAL A 290 8.43 -5.73 -8.98
C VAL A 290 7.41 -5.16 -8.01
N PHE A 291 6.63 -4.21 -8.50
CA PHE A 291 5.60 -3.51 -7.73
C PHE A 291 4.23 -3.99 -8.14
N VAL A 292 3.38 -4.32 -7.17
CA VAL A 292 2.04 -4.90 -7.38
C VAL A 292 0.99 -4.10 -6.62
N ALA A 293 -0.02 -3.59 -7.32
CA ALA A 293 -1.15 -2.90 -6.71
C ALA A 293 -2.10 -3.92 -6.09
N HIS A 294 -2.34 -3.79 -4.79
CA HIS A 294 -3.24 -4.66 -4.04
C HIS A 294 -4.35 -3.81 -3.36
N PRO A 295 -5.38 -3.39 -4.12
CA PRO A 295 -6.45 -2.58 -3.57
C PRO A 295 -7.24 -3.26 -2.44
N GLY A 296 -7.44 -4.58 -2.51
CA GLY A 296 -8.11 -5.34 -1.43
C GLY A 296 -7.37 -5.33 -0.09
N GLY A 297 -6.08 -5.03 -0.10
CA GLY A 297 -5.25 -4.91 1.10
C GLY A 297 -4.71 -3.50 1.31
N ALA A 298 -5.28 -2.50 0.65
CA ALA A 298 -4.90 -1.08 0.72
C ALA A 298 -3.38 -0.85 0.67
N ARG A 299 -2.68 -1.56 -0.23
CA ARG A 299 -1.22 -1.49 -0.31
C ARG A 299 -0.64 -1.71 -1.70
N VAL A 300 0.62 -1.32 -1.87
CA VAL A 300 1.48 -1.73 -2.99
C VAL A 300 2.53 -2.67 -2.45
N ALA A 301 2.56 -3.91 -2.95
CA ALA A 301 3.58 -4.90 -2.58
C ALA A 301 4.83 -4.73 -3.45
N MET A 302 6.00 -4.84 -2.83
CA MET A 302 7.29 -4.85 -3.51
C MET A 302 7.92 -6.23 -3.41
N VAL A 303 8.32 -6.79 -4.54
CA VAL A 303 8.89 -8.14 -4.67
C VAL A 303 10.32 -8.02 -5.19
N ASP A 304 11.23 -8.80 -4.62
CA ASP A 304 12.57 -9.00 -5.18
C ASP A 304 12.48 -9.96 -6.37
N GLY A 305 12.78 -9.48 -7.57
CA GLY A 305 12.79 -10.29 -8.78
C GLY A 305 13.97 -11.25 -8.89
N ASN A 306 14.97 -11.17 -8.01
CA ASN A 306 16.10 -12.11 -7.95
C ASN A 306 15.72 -13.37 -7.18
N THR A 307 15.13 -13.20 -5.99
CA THR A 307 14.74 -14.29 -5.08
C THR A 307 13.29 -14.74 -5.30
N ASN A 308 12.46 -13.90 -5.92
CA ASN A 308 11.01 -14.06 -6.05
C ASN A 308 10.30 -14.11 -4.69
N THR A 309 10.72 -13.26 -3.75
CA THR A 309 10.10 -13.11 -2.43
C THR A 309 9.46 -11.73 -2.29
N LEU A 310 8.40 -11.64 -1.50
CA LEU A 310 7.90 -10.35 -1.02
C LEU A 310 9.01 -9.71 -0.18
N LEU A 311 9.39 -8.48 -0.49
CA LEU A 311 10.30 -7.68 0.32
C LEU A 311 9.50 -6.99 1.41
N THR A 312 8.54 -6.15 1.00
CA THR A 312 7.73 -5.34 1.90
C THR A 312 6.44 -4.89 1.20
N SER A 313 5.60 -4.10 1.88
CA SER A 313 4.44 -3.46 1.28
C SER A 313 4.15 -2.09 1.85
N PHE A 314 3.71 -1.17 1.00
CA PHE A 314 3.47 0.23 1.38
C PHE A 314 1.98 0.53 1.48
N PRO A 315 1.53 1.23 2.52
CA PRO A 315 0.13 1.62 2.66
C PRO A 315 -0.27 2.58 1.54
N VAL A 316 -1.18 2.15 0.68
CA VAL A 316 -1.73 2.95 -0.43
C VAL A 316 -3.20 2.62 -0.54
N SER A 317 -4.06 3.60 -0.31
CA SER A 317 -5.50 3.40 -0.43
C SER A 317 -5.92 3.28 -1.91
N GLY A 318 -6.60 2.18 -2.24
CA GLY A 318 -7.21 1.93 -3.56
C GLY A 318 -6.29 2.00 -4.79
N PRO A 319 -5.06 1.44 -4.79
CA PRO A 319 -4.19 1.40 -5.95
C PRO A 319 -4.81 0.55 -7.07
N ARG A 320 -4.71 1.02 -8.32
CA ARG A 320 -5.32 0.36 -9.48
C ARG A 320 -4.29 -0.07 -10.52
N ALA A 321 -3.46 0.87 -10.97
CA ALA A 321 -2.47 0.63 -12.00
C ALA A 321 -1.09 1.16 -11.58
N ILE A 322 -0.04 0.52 -12.08
CA ILE A 322 1.35 0.84 -11.74
C ILE A 322 2.17 0.89 -13.02
N ALA A 323 3.06 1.87 -13.13
CA ALA A 323 4.11 1.90 -14.14
C ALA A 323 5.45 2.30 -13.52
N ALA A 324 6.54 1.72 -14.02
CA ALA A 324 7.90 2.04 -13.60
C ALA A 324 8.60 2.89 -14.67
N ASN A 325 9.32 3.93 -14.24
CA ASN A 325 10.29 4.63 -15.06
C ASN A 325 11.70 4.12 -14.70
N PRO A 326 12.30 3.22 -15.49
CA PRO A 326 13.63 2.69 -15.19
C PRO A 326 14.75 3.74 -15.30
N THR A 327 14.52 4.87 -15.97
CA THR A 327 15.53 5.93 -16.12
C THR A 327 15.63 6.82 -14.89
N THR A 328 14.51 7.06 -14.20
CA THR A 328 14.47 7.89 -12.97
C THR A 328 14.28 7.06 -11.72
N ASN A 329 14.07 5.75 -11.85
CA ASN A 329 13.62 4.85 -10.79
C ASN A 329 12.36 5.34 -10.07
N HIS A 330 11.45 6.01 -10.76
CA HIS A 330 10.16 6.40 -10.17
C HIS A 330 9.10 5.38 -10.53
N ILE A 331 8.29 5.00 -9.54
CA ILE A 331 7.11 4.16 -9.70
C ILE A 331 5.87 5.04 -9.55
N TYR A 332 5.01 4.98 -10.55
CA TYR A 332 3.78 5.78 -10.62
C TYR A 332 2.59 4.87 -10.37
N VAL A 333 1.81 5.16 -9.33
CA VAL A 333 0.66 4.35 -8.94
C VAL A 333 -0.61 5.19 -9.04
N ALA A 334 -1.45 4.86 -10.03
CA ALA A 334 -2.77 5.47 -10.17
C ALA A 334 -3.74 4.86 -9.17
N LYS A 335 -4.46 5.69 -8.40
CA LYS A 335 -5.34 5.24 -7.31
C LYS A 335 -6.71 5.92 -7.31
N GLY A 336 -7.66 5.30 -6.59
CA GLY A 336 -9.10 5.59 -6.67
C GLY A 336 -9.55 7.00 -6.26
N ASN A 337 -8.70 7.80 -5.62
CA ASN A 337 -9.01 9.17 -5.23
C ASN A 337 -8.59 10.23 -6.29
N ASN A 338 -8.51 9.83 -7.57
CA ASN A 338 -8.11 10.69 -8.70
C ASN A 338 -6.69 11.25 -8.57
N THR A 339 -5.77 10.46 -8.04
CA THR A 339 -4.36 10.85 -7.94
C THR A 339 -3.43 9.76 -8.47
N VAL A 340 -2.20 10.18 -8.77
CA VAL A 340 -1.05 9.30 -8.93
C VAL A 340 -0.08 9.58 -7.80
N ILE A 341 0.31 8.57 -7.03
CA ILE A 341 1.47 8.69 -6.13
C ILE A 341 2.75 8.35 -6.88
N VAL A 342 3.83 8.99 -6.50
CA VAL A 342 5.17 8.74 -7.03
C VAL A 342 6.02 8.17 -5.91
N ILE A 343 6.53 6.96 -6.12
CA ILE A 343 7.44 6.27 -5.21
C ILE A 343 8.84 6.28 -5.84
N LEU A 344 9.86 6.65 -5.09
CA LEU A 344 11.25 6.51 -5.48
C LEU A 344 11.72 5.09 -5.21
N ASP A 345 11.95 4.32 -6.27
CA ASP A 345 12.58 3.00 -6.23
C ASP A 345 14.07 3.13 -5.96
N ALA A 346 14.51 2.49 -4.88
CA ALA A 346 15.87 2.52 -4.39
C ALA A 346 16.27 1.14 -3.81
N PRO A 347 17.56 0.88 -3.54
CA PRO A 347 17.98 -0.37 -2.92
C PRO A 347 17.20 -0.65 -1.63
N TYR A 348 16.70 -1.87 -1.48
CA TYR A 348 16.00 -2.28 -0.26
C TYR A 348 17.00 -2.54 0.88
N VAL A 349 16.74 -1.93 2.03
CA VAL A 349 17.44 -2.15 3.30
C VAL A 349 16.38 -2.26 4.40
N ASP A 350 16.59 -3.21 5.29
CA ASP A 350 15.74 -3.61 6.40
C ASP A 350 16.71 -3.95 7.53
N GLY A 351 16.99 -2.94 8.35
CA GLY A 351 18.09 -2.90 9.30
C GLY A 351 17.89 -3.84 10.48
N ASP A 352 16.64 -4.09 10.84
CA ASP A 352 16.25 -4.87 12.02
C ASP A 352 15.54 -6.19 11.67
N GLY A 353 15.17 -6.40 10.42
CA GLY A 353 14.66 -7.64 9.87
C GLY A 353 13.18 -7.88 10.14
N ASP A 354 12.38 -6.83 10.34
CA ASP A 354 10.96 -6.94 10.69
C ASP A 354 10.02 -7.04 9.47
N GLY A 355 10.54 -6.77 8.25
CA GLY A 355 9.81 -6.81 6.98
C GLY A 355 9.28 -5.46 6.50
N VAL A 356 9.54 -4.38 7.23
CA VAL A 356 9.38 -2.99 6.82
C VAL A 356 10.76 -2.46 6.41
N GLY A 357 10.82 -1.70 5.32
CA GLY A 357 12.12 -1.15 4.88
C GLY A 357 12.41 0.17 5.60
N ASP A 358 13.66 0.42 5.99
CA ASP A 358 14.14 1.54 6.83
C ASP A 358 13.59 2.95 6.48
N ALA A 359 13.10 3.21 5.26
CA ALA A 359 12.48 4.50 4.90
C ALA A 359 11.06 4.70 5.39
N TRP A 360 10.33 3.60 5.52
CA TRP A 360 8.93 3.58 5.95
C TRP A 360 8.76 2.92 7.30
N ASP A 361 9.87 2.47 7.85
CA ASP A 361 9.94 1.96 9.19
C ASP A 361 9.97 3.15 10.15
N ASN A 362 8.94 3.29 10.97
CA ASN A 362 8.92 4.28 12.05
C ASN A 362 9.86 3.87 13.21
N CYS A 363 10.43 2.66 13.19
CA CYS A 363 11.52 2.21 14.07
C CYS A 363 12.64 1.44 13.32
N PRO A 364 13.48 2.12 12.48
CA PRO A 364 14.45 1.49 11.56
C PRO A 364 15.52 0.54 12.16
N THR A 365 15.58 0.41 13.48
CA THR A 365 16.55 -0.42 14.19
C THR A 365 15.90 -1.30 15.26
N THR A 366 14.58 -1.26 15.42
CA THR A 366 13.82 -1.95 16.45
C THR A 366 12.58 -2.60 15.84
N PRO A 367 12.52 -3.94 15.74
CA PRO A 367 11.47 -4.60 14.98
C PRO A 367 10.05 -4.28 15.45
N ASN A 368 9.22 -3.72 14.55
CA ASN A 368 7.84 -3.34 14.81
C ASN A 368 6.97 -3.40 13.54
N ALA A 369 6.82 -4.61 12.98
CA ALA A 369 6.16 -4.84 11.70
C ALA A 369 4.71 -4.32 11.57
N ASP A 370 4.05 -3.97 12.69
CA ASP A 370 2.72 -3.36 12.75
C ASP A 370 2.73 -1.83 12.57
N GLN A 371 3.87 -1.18 12.75
CA GLN A 371 4.11 0.25 12.51
C GLN A 371 3.12 1.13 13.28
N THR A 372 2.82 0.73 14.52
CA THR A 372 2.01 1.52 15.46
C THR A 372 2.77 2.81 15.79
N ASP A 373 2.04 3.93 15.79
CA ASP A 373 2.49 5.31 15.97
C ASP A 373 1.29 6.04 16.60
N THR A 374 1.23 6.03 17.92
CA THR A 374 0.04 6.44 18.69
C THR A 374 -0.22 7.94 18.60
N ASP A 375 0.83 8.77 18.56
CA ASP A 375 0.72 10.23 18.50
C ASP A 375 0.85 10.82 17.07
N GLY A 376 1.31 10.04 16.10
CA GLY A 376 1.47 10.44 14.71
C GLY A 376 2.69 11.33 14.46
N ASP A 377 3.70 11.32 15.32
CA ASP A 377 4.91 12.12 15.18
C ASP A 377 5.94 11.52 14.20
N GLY A 378 5.78 10.22 13.90
CA GLY A 378 6.56 9.45 12.94
C GLY A 378 7.66 8.58 13.55
N ALA A 379 7.88 8.62 14.86
CA ALA A 379 8.48 7.51 15.60
C ALA A 379 7.39 6.46 15.92
N GLY A 380 7.77 5.18 16.00
CA GLY A 380 6.82 4.14 16.36
C GLY A 380 6.89 3.81 17.84
N ASP A 381 5.79 3.34 18.41
CA ASP A 381 5.67 3.00 19.85
C ASP A 381 6.79 2.05 20.35
N ALA A 382 7.37 1.25 19.45
CA ALA A 382 8.46 0.34 19.80
C ALA A 382 9.82 1.04 20.07
N CYS A 383 9.98 2.28 19.61
CA CYS A 383 11.21 3.05 19.71
C CYS A 383 11.00 4.52 20.10
N ASP A 384 9.75 4.94 20.29
CA ASP A 384 9.38 6.18 20.95
C ASP A 384 9.58 6.04 22.48
N PRO A 385 10.13 7.04 23.17
CA PRO A 385 10.12 7.08 24.64
C PRO A 385 8.85 7.67 25.28
N ASP A 386 7.92 8.22 24.50
CA ASP A 386 6.70 8.93 24.93
C ASP A 386 5.60 8.75 23.86
N ASP A 387 4.96 7.59 23.85
CA ASP A 387 4.06 7.10 22.79
C ASP A 387 2.83 8.00 22.52
N ASP A 388 2.41 8.84 23.47
CA ASP A 388 1.26 9.73 23.33
C ASP A 388 1.58 11.23 23.38
N ASN A 389 2.86 11.56 23.57
CA ASN A 389 3.43 12.90 23.55
C ASN A 389 2.77 13.88 24.53
N ASP A 390 2.32 13.40 25.70
CA ASP A 390 1.75 14.23 26.76
C ASP A 390 2.82 14.92 27.64
N GLY A 391 4.07 14.47 27.53
CA GLY A 391 5.24 14.97 28.27
C GLY A 391 5.72 14.08 29.42
N VAL A 392 5.10 12.93 29.65
CA VAL A 392 5.49 11.90 30.61
C VAL A 392 5.86 10.62 29.87
N GLY A 393 7.16 10.34 29.71
CA GLY A 393 7.57 9.14 28.96
C GLY A 393 7.14 7.81 29.60
N ASP A 394 6.87 6.81 28.76
CA ASP A 394 6.10 5.57 29.03
C ASP A 394 6.53 4.83 30.31
N ALA A 395 7.83 4.87 30.62
CA ALA A 395 8.37 4.19 31.79
C ALA A 395 7.82 4.72 33.13
N ASN A 396 7.27 5.93 33.14
CA ASN A 396 6.64 6.54 34.32
C ASN A 396 5.19 6.95 34.07
N ASP A 397 4.63 6.59 32.91
CA ASP A 397 3.30 6.96 32.50
C ASP A 397 2.29 5.90 32.94
N ASN A 398 1.23 6.31 33.65
CA ASN A 398 0.13 5.43 34.02
C ASN A 398 -0.93 5.29 32.91
N CYS A 399 -0.84 6.06 31.82
CA CYS A 399 -1.57 5.84 30.57
C CYS A 399 -0.67 5.98 29.32
N PRO A 400 0.27 5.05 29.07
CA PRO A 400 1.29 5.16 28.01
C PRO A 400 0.80 5.34 26.56
N THR A 401 -0.49 5.38 26.27
CA THR A 401 -1.02 5.56 24.91
C THR A 401 -2.20 6.54 24.88
N THR A 402 -2.46 7.24 25.98
CA THR A 402 -3.63 8.10 26.16
C THR A 402 -3.25 9.33 26.98
N PRO A 403 -3.16 10.52 26.33
CA PRO A 403 -2.53 11.68 26.95
C PRO A 403 -3.16 12.09 28.28
N ASN A 404 -2.36 12.09 29.35
CA ASN A 404 -2.77 12.42 30.71
C ASN A 404 -1.61 13.01 31.55
N ALA A 405 -1.07 14.15 31.12
CA ALA A 405 0.11 14.79 31.73
C ALA A 405 -0.01 15.10 33.25
N ASP A 406 -1.21 15.03 33.83
CA ASP A 406 -1.43 15.16 35.28
C ASP A 406 -1.25 13.86 36.07
N GLN A 407 -1.20 12.71 35.38
CA GLN A 407 -0.95 11.38 35.91
C GLN A 407 -1.91 11.06 37.07
N ALA A 408 -3.17 11.46 36.91
CA ALA A 408 -4.24 11.14 37.86
C ALA A 408 -4.43 9.62 37.89
N ASP A 409 -4.57 9.08 39.09
CA ASP A 409 -4.73 7.65 39.43
C ASP A 409 -5.53 7.64 40.75
N THR A 410 -6.84 7.70 40.62
CA THR A 410 -7.76 7.98 41.73
C THR A 410 -7.80 6.82 42.74
N ASP A 411 -7.67 5.58 42.29
CA ASP A 411 -7.72 4.39 43.13
C ASP A 411 -6.32 3.82 43.50
N GLY A 412 -5.27 4.24 42.82
CA GLY A 412 -3.88 3.87 43.07
C GLY A 412 -3.50 2.49 42.54
N ASP A 413 -4.22 1.94 41.55
CA ASP A 413 -3.92 0.64 40.98
C ASP A 413 -2.81 0.67 39.91
N GLY A 414 -2.45 1.88 39.46
CA GLY A 414 -1.39 2.16 38.50
C GLY A 414 -1.87 2.34 37.05
N ALA A 415 -3.16 2.18 36.76
CA ALA A 415 -3.80 2.75 35.58
C ALA A 415 -4.19 4.21 35.86
N GLY A 416 -4.02 5.10 34.89
CA GLY A 416 -4.47 6.48 35.06
C GLY A 416 -5.93 6.66 34.72
N ASP A 417 -6.58 7.66 35.33
CA ASP A 417 -8.00 8.01 35.13
C ASP A 417 -8.36 8.24 33.63
N ALA A 418 -7.37 8.56 32.78
CA ALA A 418 -7.61 8.77 31.35
C ALA A 418 -7.78 7.46 30.55
N CYS A 419 -7.24 6.35 31.05
CA CYS A 419 -7.23 5.04 30.41
C CYS A 419 -7.86 3.94 31.28
N ASP A 420 -8.33 4.28 32.47
CA ASP A 420 -9.17 3.44 33.32
C ASP A 420 -10.65 3.59 32.93
N PRO A 421 -11.42 2.50 32.80
CA PRO A 421 -12.88 2.56 32.64
C PRO A 421 -13.70 2.76 33.95
N ASP A 422 -13.06 2.71 35.12
CA ASP A 422 -13.64 2.83 36.47
C ASP A 422 -12.61 3.48 37.43
N ASP A 423 -12.51 4.82 37.39
CA ASP A 423 -11.44 5.62 38.03
C ASP A 423 -11.25 5.35 39.54
N ASP A 424 -12.31 4.94 40.25
CA ASP A 424 -12.27 4.72 41.70
C ASP A 424 -12.49 3.24 42.11
N ASN A 425 -12.62 2.35 41.11
CA ASN A 425 -12.77 0.91 41.23
C ASN A 425 -13.86 0.49 42.26
N ASP A 426 -14.95 1.26 42.32
CA ASP A 426 -16.10 0.96 43.16
C ASP A 426 -17.06 -0.07 42.53
N GLY A 427 -16.83 -0.41 41.26
CA GLY A 427 -17.58 -1.39 40.47
C GLY A 427 -18.66 -0.78 39.59
N VAL A 428 -18.73 0.56 39.49
CA VAL A 428 -19.61 1.30 38.59
C VAL A 428 -18.76 2.11 37.59
N PRO A 429 -18.76 1.78 36.29
CA PRO A 429 -17.95 2.49 35.30
C PRO A 429 -18.28 4.00 35.22
N ASP A 430 -17.29 4.86 34.93
CA ASP A 430 -17.41 6.34 35.04
C ASP A 430 -18.60 6.92 34.27
N GLY A 431 -18.90 6.35 33.10
CA GLY A 431 -20.03 6.78 32.28
C GLY A 431 -21.41 6.58 32.93
N ALA A 432 -21.49 5.77 33.98
CA ALA A 432 -22.67 5.49 34.80
C ALA A 432 -22.52 5.95 36.26
N ASP A 433 -21.31 6.30 36.69
CA ASP A 433 -21.03 6.74 38.04
C ASP A 433 -21.46 8.20 38.28
N ALA A 434 -22.16 8.42 39.40
CA ALA A 434 -22.60 9.73 39.84
C ALA A 434 -21.79 10.25 41.05
N CYS A 435 -20.91 9.41 41.61
CA CYS A 435 -20.18 9.65 42.84
C CYS A 435 -18.69 9.28 42.71
N PRO A 436 -17.93 10.02 41.88
CA PRO A 436 -16.52 9.70 41.64
C PRO A 436 -15.67 9.86 42.91
N GLY A 437 -14.62 9.06 43.01
CA GLY A 437 -13.70 9.00 44.13
C GLY A 437 -14.28 8.27 45.34
N THR A 438 -15.23 7.37 45.13
CA THR A 438 -15.64 6.39 46.13
C THR A 438 -14.44 5.55 46.55
N THR A 439 -14.34 5.22 47.84
CA THR A 439 -13.21 4.41 48.27
C THR A 439 -13.36 2.99 47.71
N ALA A 440 -12.39 2.54 46.90
CA ALA A 440 -12.36 1.20 46.35
C ALA A 440 -12.68 0.13 47.40
N GLY A 441 -13.66 -0.72 47.10
CA GLY A 441 -14.15 -1.78 47.99
C GLY A 441 -15.22 -1.37 49.01
N ASP A 442 -15.64 -0.10 49.03
CA ASP A 442 -16.86 0.29 49.72
C ASP A 442 -18.09 -0.35 49.07
N VAL A 443 -19.15 -0.51 49.85
CA VAL A 443 -20.45 -0.92 49.31
C VAL A 443 -21.11 0.30 48.70
N VAL A 444 -21.34 0.27 47.39
CA VAL A 444 -21.97 1.33 46.61
C VAL A 444 -23.36 0.93 46.11
N ASP A 445 -24.18 1.92 45.77
CA ASP A 445 -25.43 1.67 45.05
C ASP A 445 -25.23 1.66 43.52
N ALA A 446 -26.32 1.57 42.76
CA ALA A 446 -26.25 1.49 41.29
C ALA A 446 -25.75 2.78 40.62
N ALA A 447 -25.50 3.85 41.39
CA ALA A 447 -24.96 5.12 40.92
C ALA A 447 -23.53 5.37 41.45
N GLY A 448 -22.85 4.34 41.98
CA GLY A 448 -21.48 4.42 42.54
C GLY A 448 -21.40 5.07 43.92
N CYS A 449 -22.49 5.63 44.43
CA CYS A 449 -22.43 6.36 45.70
C CYS A 449 -22.36 5.41 46.92
N SER A 450 -21.43 5.65 47.84
CA SER A 450 -21.38 5.03 49.17
C SER A 450 -22.31 5.71 50.19
N ILE A 451 -22.53 5.06 51.34
CA ILE A 451 -23.28 5.68 52.45
C ILE A 451 -22.59 6.95 52.96
N GLU A 452 -21.25 6.98 52.98
CA GLU A 452 -20.48 8.12 53.47
C GLU A 452 -20.59 9.33 52.53
N GLN A 453 -20.59 9.12 51.21
CA GLN A 453 -20.78 10.21 50.24
C GLN A 453 -22.20 10.81 50.28
N TYR A 454 -23.22 9.99 50.52
CA TYR A 454 -24.59 10.52 50.71
C TYR A 454 -24.78 11.25 52.04
N ALA A 455 -24.07 10.84 53.09
CA ALA A 455 -24.20 11.40 54.43
C ALA A 455 -22.83 11.70 55.07
N PRO A 456 -22.07 12.68 54.56
CA PRO A 456 -20.69 12.89 55.01
C PRO A 456 -20.64 13.51 56.41
N CYS A 457 -19.77 12.96 57.26
CA CYS A 457 -19.56 13.41 58.64
C CYS A 457 -19.11 14.89 58.72
N GLY A 458 -18.50 15.43 57.65
CA GLY A 458 -18.04 16.83 57.57
C GLY A 458 -19.07 17.86 57.08
N ALA A 459 -20.29 17.44 56.70
CA ALA A 459 -21.28 18.36 56.15
C ALA A 459 -21.87 19.32 57.21
N VAL A 460 -22.48 20.42 56.75
CA VAL A 460 -23.21 21.34 57.63
C VAL A 460 -24.58 20.73 57.98
N TRP A 461 -24.63 20.02 59.10
CA TRP A 461 -25.85 19.47 59.67
C TRP A 461 -26.50 20.45 60.67
N THR A 462 -27.83 20.51 60.70
CA THR A 462 -28.55 21.40 61.63
C THR A 462 -28.41 21.01 63.11
N ASN A 463 -28.10 19.73 63.37
CA ASN A 463 -27.73 19.17 64.68
C ASN A 463 -27.25 17.72 64.50
N HIS A 464 -26.64 17.13 65.52
CA HIS A 464 -26.17 15.74 65.52
C HIS A 464 -27.25 14.71 65.13
N GLY A 465 -28.49 14.94 65.54
CA GLY A 465 -29.63 14.10 65.19
C GLY A 465 -29.97 14.12 63.70
N ALA A 466 -29.75 15.24 63.01
CA ALA A 466 -29.98 15.37 61.56
C ALA A 466 -29.00 14.50 60.77
N TYR A 467 -27.72 14.49 61.16
CA TYR A 467 -26.71 13.60 60.58
C TYR A 467 -27.08 12.13 60.76
N ILE A 468 -27.38 11.70 61.99
CA ILE A 468 -27.76 10.30 62.28
C ILE A 468 -29.03 9.92 61.50
N SER A 469 -29.99 10.85 61.37
CA SER A 469 -31.22 10.63 60.60
C SER A 469 -30.91 10.37 59.12
N GLU A 470 -30.01 11.14 58.51
CA GLU A 470 -29.65 10.93 57.10
C GLU A 470 -28.93 9.59 56.90
N VAL A 471 -27.90 9.30 57.71
CA VAL A 471 -27.21 8.00 57.67
C VAL A 471 -28.20 6.85 57.82
N THR A 472 -29.17 6.98 58.72
CA THR A 472 -30.22 5.98 58.91
C THR A 472 -31.09 5.81 57.66
N MET A 473 -31.49 6.91 57.01
CA MET A 473 -32.29 6.84 55.78
C MET A 473 -31.52 6.16 54.65
N VAL A 474 -30.26 6.54 54.42
CA VAL A 474 -29.42 5.96 53.37
C VAL A 474 -29.16 4.48 53.65
N ALA A 475 -28.79 4.10 54.87
CA ALA A 475 -28.53 2.70 55.22
C ALA A 475 -29.78 1.80 55.09
N ILE A 476 -30.98 2.34 55.34
CA ILE A 476 -32.24 1.63 55.05
C ILE A 476 -32.41 1.43 53.53
N ARG A 477 -32.07 2.41 52.69
CA ARG A 477 -32.11 2.25 51.23
C ARG A 477 -31.18 1.12 50.76
N PHE A 478 -29.96 1.08 51.28
CA PHE A 478 -28.96 0.06 50.94
C PHE A 478 -29.39 -1.33 51.38
N GLU A 479 -29.97 -1.48 52.59
CA GLU A 479 -30.56 -2.74 53.05
C GLU A 479 -31.71 -3.19 52.13
N ASN A 480 -32.62 -2.28 51.77
CA ASN A 480 -33.75 -2.58 50.90
C ASN A 480 -33.30 -2.95 49.47
N ALA A 481 -32.20 -2.38 48.99
CA ALA A 481 -31.57 -2.74 47.73
C ALA A 481 -30.78 -4.06 47.80
N GLY A 482 -30.61 -4.64 48.99
CA GLY A 482 -29.87 -5.89 49.20
C GLY A 482 -28.35 -5.73 49.21
N LEU A 483 -27.84 -4.49 49.26
CA LEU A 483 -26.41 -4.17 49.24
C LEU A 483 -25.74 -4.44 50.59
N ILE A 484 -26.48 -4.29 51.69
CA ILE A 484 -26.03 -4.59 53.05
C ILE A 484 -27.06 -5.43 53.82
N THR A 485 -26.58 -6.19 54.80
CA THR A 485 -27.44 -6.94 55.73
C THR A 485 -28.07 -6.04 56.80
N LYS A 486 -29.12 -6.54 57.44
CA LYS A 486 -29.76 -5.87 58.58
C LYS A 486 -28.79 -5.65 59.74
N GLU A 487 -27.91 -6.61 59.98
CA GLU A 487 -26.84 -6.54 60.97
C GLU A 487 -25.84 -5.42 60.65
N GLN A 488 -25.36 -5.34 59.40
CA GLN A 488 -24.46 -4.26 58.93
C GLN A 488 -25.12 -2.88 59.04
N LYS A 489 -26.36 -2.73 58.59
CA LYS A 489 -27.13 -1.48 58.73
C LYS A 489 -27.17 -1.00 60.19
N ASN A 490 -27.53 -1.88 61.11
CA ASN A 490 -27.60 -1.53 62.54
C ASN A 490 -26.23 -1.13 63.10
N ALA A 491 -25.15 -1.78 62.64
CA ALA A 491 -23.78 -1.42 63.02
C ALA A 491 -23.39 -0.04 62.49
N ILE A 492 -23.69 0.29 61.22
CA ILE A 492 -23.41 1.59 60.60
C ILE A 492 -24.11 2.72 61.36
N ILE A 493 -25.41 2.56 61.66
CA ILE A 493 -26.18 3.57 62.42
C ILE A 493 -25.59 3.78 63.83
N LEU A 494 -25.21 2.68 64.50
CA LEU A 494 -24.58 2.75 65.81
C LEU A 494 -23.23 3.47 65.76
N GLN A 495 -22.39 3.19 64.75
CA GLN A 495 -21.12 3.88 64.55
C GLN A 495 -21.32 5.37 64.28
N ALA A 496 -22.29 5.75 63.44
CA ALA A 496 -22.61 7.15 63.19
C ALA A 496 -23.03 7.88 64.48
N ALA A 497 -23.84 7.26 65.34
CA ALA A 497 -24.23 7.82 66.64
C ALA A 497 -23.06 7.95 67.64
N LEU A 498 -22.02 7.12 67.51
CA LEU A 498 -20.82 7.17 68.35
C LEU A 498 -19.72 8.09 67.79
N SER A 499 -19.83 8.52 66.53
CA SER A 499 -18.89 9.43 65.87
C SER A 499 -18.92 10.85 66.45
N ASN A 500 -17.93 11.67 66.12
CA ASN A 500 -17.90 13.10 66.49
C ASN A 500 -19.04 13.91 65.87
N CYS A 501 -19.63 13.42 64.78
CA CYS A 501 -20.72 14.09 64.08
C CYS A 501 -22.07 13.70 64.68
N GLY A 502 -22.15 12.52 65.32
CA GLY A 502 -23.32 12.03 66.06
C GLY A 502 -23.37 12.42 67.54
N LYS A 503 -22.32 13.05 68.07
CA LYS A 503 -22.20 13.51 69.47
C LYS A 503 -22.08 15.01 69.56
#